data_AF-W1YGV9-F1
#
_entry.id   AF-W1YGV9-F1
#
_cell.length_a   1.000
_cell.length_b   1.000
_cell.length_c   1.000
_cell.angle_alpha   90.00
_cell.angle_beta   90.00
_cell.angle_gamma   90.00
#
_symmetry.space_group_name_H-M   'P 1'
#
loop_
_entity.id
_entity.type
_entity.pdbx_description
1 polymer ?
#
loop_
_entity_poly.entity_id
_entity_poly.type
_entity_poly.pdbx_seq_one_letter_code
_entity_poly.pdbx_strand_id
1 'polypeptide(L)'
;NKMLQRIYGTAFEKKEELDAYLHMLEEAAKRDHRKLGKELGLFVIKEEGPGFPFFLPKGMALRNELENFWREVHHDFEYDEIRTPICTCNAL
;
A
#
# COMPACT_ATOMS: atom_id res chain seq x y z
N ASN A 1 -5.59 -17.90 -21.43
CA ASN A 1 -4.16 -18.22 -21.69
C ASN A 1 -3.60 -19.12 -20.60
N LYS A 2 -2.66 -20.01 -20.93
CA LYS A 2 -1.99 -20.91 -19.96
C LYS A 2 -1.03 -20.09 -19.07
N MET A 3 -0.98 -20.38 -17.77
CA MET A 3 -0.03 -19.72 -16.86
C MET A 3 1.41 -20.10 -17.21
N LEU A 4 2.30 -19.11 -17.23
CA LEU A 4 3.74 -19.28 -17.42
C LEU A 4 4.45 -19.13 -16.07
N GLN A 5 5.60 -19.79 -15.93
CA GLN A 5 6.46 -19.67 -14.75
C GLN A 5 7.52 -18.60 -15.01
N ARG A 6 7.73 -17.72 -14.03
CA ARG A 6 8.75 -16.67 -14.08
C ARG A 6 9.86 -16.99 -13.09
N ILE A 7 11.10 -17.04 -13.58
CA ILE A 7 12.31 -17.19 -12.75
C ILE A 7 13.01 -15.83 -12.72
N TYR A 8 13.34 -15.34 -11.53
CA TYR A 8 14.05 -14.09 -11.33
C TYR A 8 15.55 -14.37 -11.11
N GLY A 9 16.41 -13.51 -11.65
CA GLY A 9 17.85 -13.57 -11.48
C GLY A 9 18.47 -12.18 -11.64
N THR A 10 19.66 -11.99 -11.07
CA THR A 10 20.47 -10.78 -11.20
C THR A 10 21.93 -11.16 -11.40
N ALA A 11 22.73 -10.31 -12.04
CA ALA A 11 24.15 -10.54 -12.28
C ALA A 11 24.92 -9.21 -12.16
N PHE A 12 26.12 -9.29 -11.60
CA PHE A 12 27.04 -8.17 -11.40
C PHE A 12 28.44 -8.55 -11.85
N GLU A 13 29.27 -7.56 -12.20
CA GLU A 13 30.64 -7.80 -12.67
C GLU A 13 31.57 -8.20 -11.51
N LYS A 14 31.32 -7.65 -10.32
CA LYS A 14 32.10 -7.89 -9.11
C LYS A 14 31.26 -8.51 -8.01
N LYS A 15 31.90 -9.31 -7.16
CA LYS A 15 31.23 -9.96 -6.03
C LYS A 15 30.73 -8.93 -5.01
N GLU A 16 31.51 -7.89 -4.77
CA GLU A 16 31.19 -6.82 -3.81
C GLU A 16 29.90 -6.08 -4.18
N GLU A 17 29.63 -5.93 -5.48
CA GLU A 17 28.40 -5.29 -5.99
C GLU A 17 27.17 -6.17 -5.77
N LEU A 18 27.31 -7.49 -5.97
CA LEU A 18 26.26 -8.45 -5.67
C LEU A 18 25.93 -8.46 -4.16
N ASP A 19 26.95 -8.49 -3.31
CA ASP A 19 26.77 -8.49 -1.86
C ASP A 19 26.08 -7.19 -1.40
N ALA A 20 26.47 -6.03 -1.94
CA ALA A 20 25.82 -4.75 -1.67
C ALA A 20 24.35 -4.73 -2.12
N TYR A 21 24.06 -5.28 -3.31
CA TYR A 21 22.70 -5.39 -3.82
C TYR A 21 21.81 -6.30 -2.94
N LEU A 22 22.33 -7.46 -2.53
CA LEU A 22 21.61 -8.38 -1.65
C LEU A 22 21.33 -7.75 -0.28
N HIS A 23 22.29 -7.02 0.29
CA HIS A 23 22.08 -6.28 1.52
C HIS A 23 20.97 -5.22 1.37
N MET A 24 20.95 -4.48 0.26
CA MET A 24 19.89 -3.51 -0.03
C MET A 24 18.51 -4.18 -0.15
N LEU A 25 18.42 -5.35 -0.79
CA LEU A 25 17.16 -6.10 -0.87
C LEU A 25 16.67 -6.58 0.49
N GLU A 26 17.58 -7.04 1.36
CA GLU A 26 17.24 -7.44 2.73
C GLU A 26 16.69 -6.25 3.52
N GLU A 27 17.35 -5.10 3.40
CA GLU A 27 16.94 -3.84 4.02
C GLU A 27 15.58 -3.33 3.50
N ALA A 28 15.30 -3.51 2.21
CA ALA A 28 14.00 -3.20 1.63
C ALA A 28 12.90 -4.15 2.14
N ALA A 29 13.20 -5.45 2.24
CA ALA A 29 12.25 -6.46 2.72
C ALA A 29 11.85 -6.23 4.19
N LYS A 30 12.76 -5.70 5.02
CA LYS A 30 12.45 -5.30 6.40
C LYS A 30 11.43 -4.14 6.48
N ARG A 31 11.37 -3.29 5.45
CA ARG A 31 10.52 -2.09 5.38
C ARG A 31 9.26 -2.31 4.53
N ASP A 32 8.95 -3.56 4.18
CA ASP A 32 7.75 -3.88 3.42
C ASP A 32 6.48 -3.57 4.24
N HIS A 33 5.63 -2.69 3.71
CA HIS A 33 4.39 -2.27 4.35
C HIS A 33 3.42 -3.42 4.62
N ARG A 34 3.48 -4.53 3.87
CA ARG A 34 2.65 -5.72 4.10
C ARG A 34 3.11 -6.48 5.34
N LYS A 35 4.42 -6.53 5.55
CA LYS A 35 5.02 -7.13 6.76
C LYS A 35 4.74 -6.25 7.97
N LEU A 36 5.13 -4.98 7.90
CA LEU A 36 4.94 -4.02 8.99
C LEU A 36 3.47 -3.80 9.32
N GLY A 37 2.61 -3.69 8.30
CA GLY A 37 1.17 -3.51 8.49
C GLY A 37 0.52 -4.66 9.27
N LYS A 38 0.99 -5.89 9.06
CA LYS A 38 0.57 -7.06 9.83
C LYS A 38 1.16 -7.06 11.24
N GLU A 39 2.47 -6.84 11.38
CA GLU A 39 3.18 -6.85 12.67
C GLU A 39 2.68 -5.76 13.63
N LEU A 40 2.39 -4.57 13.11
CA LEU A 40 1.90 -3.42 13.88
C LEU A 40 0.38 -3.44 14.09
N GLY A 41 -0.34 -4.37 13.43
CA GLY A 41 -1.79 -4.45 13.50
C GLY A 41 -2.49 -3.24 12.88
N LEU A 42 -2.03 -2.79 11.72
CA LEU A 42 -2.60 -1.66 10.97
C LEU A 42 -3.70 -2.11 10.01
N PHE A 43 -3.46 -3.18 9.24
CA PHE A 43 -4.44 -3.72 8.31
C PHE A 43 -4.24 -5.21 8.09
N VAL A 44 -5.28 -5.87 7.58
CA VAL A 44 -5.23 -7.26 7.12
C VAL A 44 -5.90 -7.39 5.75
N ILE A 45 -5.32 -8.20 4.86
CA ILE A 45 -5.94 -8.57 3.59
C ILE A 45 -6.42 -10.01 3.77
N LYS A 46 -7.69 -10.27 3.48
CA LYS A 46 -8.29 -11.60 3.59
C LYS A 46 -8.70 -12.11 2.21
N GLU A 47 -8.87 -13.43 2.09
CA GLU A 47 -9.25 -14.07 0.83
C GLU A 47 -10.67 -13.70 0.38
N GLU A 48 -11.56 -13.33 1.32
CA GLU A 48 -12.92 -12.89 1.03
C GLU A 48 -12.96 -11.51 0.33
N GLY A 49 -11.86 -10.75 0.37
CA GLY A 49 -11.72 -9.44 -0.25
C GLY A 49 -10.32 -9.24 -0.82
N PRO A 50 -9.94 -9.96 -1.89
CA PRO A 50 -8.62 -9.83 -2.47
C PRO A 50 -8.46 -8.43 -3.06
N GLY A 51 -7.48 -7.67 -2.57
CA GLY A 51 -7.27 -6.28 -2.94
C GLY A 51 -8.02 -5.25 -2.08
N PHE A 52 -8.85 -5.69 -1.13
CA PHE A 52 -9.53 -4.81 -0.17
C PHE A 52 -8.91 -4.95 1.23
N PRO A 53 -8.06 -4.00 1.66
CA PRO A 53 -7.47 -4.04 2.99
C PRO A 53 -8.52 -3.68 4.06
N PHE A 54 -8.63 -4.52 5.08
CA PHE A 54 -9.38 -4.24 6.29
C PHE A 54 -8.49 -3.48 7.26
N PHE A 55 -8.79 -2.20 7.47
CA PHE A 55 -8.07 -1.38 8.44
C PHE A 55 -8.50 -1.75 9.87
N LEU A 56 -7.51 -2.07 10.70
CA LEU A 56 -7.68 -2.35 12.12
C LEU A 56 -7.69 -1.02 12.90
N PRO A 57 -8.05 -1.00 14.21
CA PRO A 57 -8.20 0.25 14.96
C PRO A 57 -7.00 1.21 14.87
N LYS A 58 -5.76 0.68 14.94
CA LYS A 58 -4.54 1.50 14.79
C LYS A 58 -4.37 2.05 13.38
N GLY A 59 -4.68 1.26 12.35
CA GLY A 59 -4.63 1.70 10.97
C GLY A 59 -5.70 2.73 10.64
N MET A 60 -6.90 2.59 11.22
CA MET A 60 -7.96 3.59 11.11
C MET A 60 -7.56 4.90 11.79
N ALA A 61 -6.95 4.86 12.98
CA ALA A 61 -6.45 6.07 13.64
C ALA A 61 -5.43 6.82 12.76
N LEU A 62 -4.47 6.10 12.18
CA LEU A 62 -3.48 6.68 11.25
C LEU A 62 -4.15 7.27 10.00
N ARG A 63 -5.10 6.53 9.40
CA ARG A 63 -5.84 6.99 8.23
C ARG A 63 -6.64 8.25 8.51
N ASN A 64 -7.36 8.28 9.63
CA ASN A 64 -8.18 9.43 10.01
C ASN A 64 -7.31 10.68 10.21
N GLU A 65 -6.13 10.54 10.82
CA GLU A 65 -5.19 11.65 10.98
C GLU A 65 -4.74 12.22 9.62
N LEU A 66 -4.40 11.35 8.68
CA LEU A 66 -4.03 11.77 7.31
C LEU A 66 -5.19 12.43 6.57
N GLU A 67 -6.41 11.90 6.72
CA GLU A 67 -7.61 12.44 6.10
C GLU A 67 -8.00 13.81 6.68
N ASN A 68 -7.86 13.98 7.99
CA ASN A 68 -8.08 15.26 8.66
C ASN A 68 -7.09 16.32 8.19
N PHE A 69 -5.80 15.99 8.17
CA PHE A 69 -4.77 16.88 7.61
C PHE A 69 -5.09 17.26 6.16
N TRP A 70 -5.50 16.28 5.33
CA TRP A 70 -5.87 16.54 3.94
C TRP A 70 -7.07 17.49 3.84
N ARG A 71 -8.10 17.31 4.68
CA ARG A 71 -9.25 18.22 4.74
C ARG A 71 -8.88 19.63 5.18
N GLU A 72 -8.02 19.77 6.19
CA GLU A 72 -7.51 21.08 6.64
C GLU A 72 -6.84 21.83 5.51
N VAL A 73 -5.95 21.16 4.77
CA VAL A 73 -5.32 21.74 3.58
C VAL A 73 -6.37 22.17 2.55
N HIS A 74 -7.37 21.34 2.25
CA HIS A 74 -8.42 21.70 1.28
C HIS A 74 -9.23 22.91 1.72
N HIS A 75 -9.53 23.01 3.02
CA HIS A 75 -10.19 24.17 3.60
C HIS A 75 -9.37 25.45 3.46
N ASP A 76 -8.05 25.40 3.72
CA ASP A 76 -7.15 26.54 3.57
C ASP A 76 -7.05 27.06 2.13
N PHE A 77 -7.29 26.19 1.15
CA PHE A 77 -7.35 26.53 -0.27
C PHE A 77 -8.78 26.74 -0.80
N GLU A 78 -9.77 26.93 0.09
CA GLU A 78 -11.16 27.26 -0.26
C GLU A 78 -11.85 26.21 -1.15
N TYR A 79 -11.49 24.93 -1.02
CA TYR A 79 -12.20 23.84 -1.70
C TYR A 79 -13.49 23.47 -0.96
N ASP A 80 -14.58 23.29 -1.72
CA ASP A 80 -15.84 22.75 -1.22
C ASP A 80 -15.83 21.21 -1.23
N GLU A 81 -15.77 20.57 -0.06
CA GLU A 81 -15.87 19.10 0.06
C GLU A 81 -17.30 18.63 -0.27
N ILE A 82 -17.44 17.80 -1.31
CA ILE A 82 -18.72 17.20 -1.73
C ILE A 82 -18.70 15.67 -1.61
N ARG A 83 -19.88 15.04 -1.52
CA ARG A 83 -20.01 13.57 -1.48
C ARG A 83 -21.00 13.06 -2.53
N THR A 84 -20.56 12.09 -3.31
CA THR A 84 -21.35 11.46 -4.38
C THR A 84 -21.62 9.98 -4.08
N PRO A 85 -22.65 9.36 -4.70
CA PRO A 85 -22.89 7.92 -4.59
C PRO A 85 -21.72 7.10 -5.15
N ILE A 86 -21.37 5.99 -4.50
CA ILE A 86 -20.27 5.08 -4.93
C ILE A 86 -20.61 4.37 -6.25
N CYS A 87 -21.89 4.07 -6.46
CA CYS A 87 -22.38 3.51 -7.73
C CYS A 87 -23.51 4.41 -8.24
N THR A 88 -23.42 4.82 -9.50
CA THR A 88 -24.50 5.50 -10.22
C THR A 88 -25.26 4.48 -11.07
N CYS A 89 -26.57 4.65 -11.22
CA CYS A 89 -27.32 3.86 -12.19
C CYS A 89 -26.90 4.29 -13.62
N ASN A 90 -26.91 3.33 -14.56
CA ASN A 90 -26.85 3.69 -15.97
C ASN A 90 -28.18 4.36 -16.34
N ALA A 91 -28.13 5.66 -16.61
CA ALA A 91 -29.23 6.33 -17.29
C ALA A 91 -29.23 5.84 -18.74
N LEU A 92 -30.34 5.23 -19.16
CA LEU A 92 -30.63 4.89 -20.55
C LEU A 92 -30.79 6.16 -21.40
#